data_AF-A0A956A720-F1
#
_entry.id   AF-A0A956A720-F1
#
_cell.length_a   1.000
_cell.length_b   1.000
_cell.length_c   1.000
_cell.angle_alpha   90.00
_cell.angle_beta   90.00
_cell.angle_gamma   90.00
#
_symmetry.space_group_name_H-M   'P 1'
#
loop_
_entity.id
_entity.type
_entity.pdbx_description
1 polymer ?
#
loop_
_entity_poly.entity_id
_entity_poly.type
_entity_poly.pdbx_seq_one_letter_code
_entity_poly.pdbx_strand_id
1 'polypeptide(L)'
;MNRQISALFVVFLAACPGGGGGGGGGGTKPTAATCGNEEINGFELCDGPTFVNGAACSGYGLADGNVSCTSSCTLDFSTCSYRDYCTANNLYNDGACDPCDVLGGVRDPDCDTLCGADGTCADKYDPLVDAYTCRRLGLVDPDCGQCGNRIREGNELCDGTAFDPNAFKCTAYGFYAGEIKCRQDCGPDFSGCVASDCGDGKVEGLEECDGSNVGGKTCADYGGVAGAVVCTADCKIDATACVEPGCNNGVLEAGSEECDGEDLGGASCTSRGFVAGELGCTANCDFDEAACVAAGCQNGVKESTEDCEFTDGVADLGGATCESLGFLQGEVTCSPESCKYDTSACVAAGCGNGVVESPAEECEVGQTKLCNQLGFTSGDATCDTQSCKWVKTACTGGCGNGVKDGADQCDGSDLGGAGCGTLGFSGGSLSCNASCQYDTSRCSGTVNKCGNGVKDPGELCDGNQIDGGLTCANAGLGSGTVTCNANCLPVFSGCSTPDFCDHGAVYYYGDGVCDACKQWGGGNDPDCGCAAGNGCEGYFEVLAGWHNTCDFGNNSSPGAGDPDCYALCGNNTIDANPKQEAANLPMEACDGTAFPTDWNTCQKFGFSGGTLKCTGCRFDFSSCTP
;
A
#
# COMPACT_ATOMS: atom_id res chain seq x y z
N MET A 1 -15.68 -5.63 63.23
CA MET A 1 -15.02 -4.62 62.38
C MET A 1 -13.62 -5.14 62.03
N ASN A 2 -13.54 -6.22 61.23
CA ASN A 2 -12.37 -7.13 61.22
C ASN A 2 -11.63 -7.09 59.87
N ARG A 3 -11.32 -5.88 59.36
CA ARG A 3 -10.93 -5.71 57.94
C ARG A 3 -9.43 -5.72 57.63
N GLN A 4 -8.52 -5.65 58.61
CA GLN A 4 -7.08 -5.59 58.34
C GLN A 4 -6.36 -6.95 58.52
N ILE A 5 -6.63 -7.69 59.60
CA ILE A 5 -5.99 -9.01 59.84
C ILE A 5 -6.55 -10.13 58.93
N SER A 6 -7.78 -9.97 58.43
CA SER A 6 -8.35 -10.92 57.46
C SER A 6 -7.51 -11.04 56.19
N ALA A 7 -6.73 -10.02 55.81
CA ALA A 7 -5.84 -10.07 54.65
C ALA A 7 -4.59 -10.93 54.89
N LEU A 8 -4.12 -11.05 56.15
CA LEU A 8 -3.05 -11.99 56.50
C LEU A 8 -3.59 -13.42 56.44
N PHE A 9 -4.83 -13.63 56.92
CA PHE A 9 -5.48 -14.95 57.00
C PHE A 9 -5.87 -15.58 55.65
N VAL A 10 -6.21 -14.77 54.65
CA VAL A 10 -6.63 -15.25 53.31
C VAL A 10 -5.48 -15.93 52.54
N VAL A 11 -4.24 -15.83 53.01
CA VAL A 11 -3.03 -16.33 52.31
C VAL A 11 -2.42 -17.59 52.96
N PHE A 12 -2.90 -18.03 54.13
CA PHE A 12 -2.24 -19.05 54.97
C PHE A 12 -2.17 -20.50 54.43
N LEU A 13 -2.86 -20.85 53.35
CA LEU A 13 -3.01 -22.26 52.93
C LEU A 13 -2.44 -22.56 51.54
N ALA A 14 -1.54 -21.70 51.05
CA ALA A 14 -1.04 -21.77 49.68
C ALA A 14 0.16 -22.71 49.44
N ALA A 15 0.69 -23.46 50.42
CA ALA A 15 1.87 -24.30 50.16
C ALA A 15 2.07 -25.50 51.10
N CYS A 16 1.60 -26.70 50.73
CA CYS A 16 2.04 -27.92 51.41
C CYS A 16 2.25 -29.11 50.44
N PRO A 17 3.47 -29.66 50.33
CA PRO A 17 3.73 -31.04 49.93
C PRO A 17 3.60 -32.00 51.13
N GLY A 18 3.40 -33.29 50.83
CA GLY A 18 2.98 -34.31 51.79
C GLY A 18 4.06 -35.30 52.24
N GLY A 19 3.82 -35.97 53.38
CA GLY A 19 4.68 -37.07 53.84
C GLY A 19 4.35 -37.77 55.17
N GLY A 20 3.20 -38.46 55.26
CA GLY A 20 3.04 -39.77 55.94
C GLY A 20 3.33 -39.98 57.45
N GLY A 21 2.25 -40.20 58.23
CA GLY A 21 2.16 -41.37 59.13
C GLY A 21 2.26 -41.17 60.66
N GLY A 22 1.11 -41.24 61.34
CA GLY A 22 0.95 -42.05 62.56
C GLY A 22 1.01 -41.39 63.95
N GLY A 23 -0.17 -41.12 64.54
CA GLY A 23 -0.49 -41.50 65.92
C GLY A 23 -0.21 -40.52 67.07
N GLY A 24 -1.26 -39.84 67.53
CA GLY A 24 -1.60 -39.66 68.95
C GLY A 24 -0.87 -38.57 69.77
N GLY A 25 -1.60 -37.49 70.08
CA GLY A 25 -1.27 -36.56 71.17
C GLY A 25 -1.86 -35.18 70.92
N GLY A 26 -2.60 -34.63 71.90
CA GLY A 26 -3.27 -33.33 71.78
C GLY A 26 -2.31 -32.20 71.36
N GLY A 27 -2.76 -31.35 70.45
CA GLY A 27 -1.97 -30.27 69.86
C GLY A 27 -1.47 -29.28 70.90
N THR A 28 -0.30 -29.56 71.45
CA THR A 28 0.62 -28.52 71.91
C THR A 28 1.10 -27.76 70.68
N LYS A 29 1.27 -26.44 70.81
CA LYS A 29 2.05 -25.53 69.94
C LYS A 29 3.00 -26.31 69.02
N PRO A 30 3.08 -26.03 67.70
CA PRO A 30 4.01 -26.74 66.81
C PRO A 30 5.38 -26.73 67.48
N THR A 31 5.80 -27.90 67.96
CA THR A 31 7.17 -28.09 68.42
C THR A 31 8.05 -28.03 67.19
N ALA A 32 9.33 -27.67 67.37
CA ALA A 32 10.36 -27.46 66.37
C ALA A 32 10.67 -28.65 65.40
N ALA A 33 9.65 -29.34 64.90
CA ALA A 33 9.72 -30.52 64.05
C ALA A 33 9.03 -30.33 62.69
N THR A 34 8.20 -29.30 62.49
CA THR A 34 7.70 -28.90 61.17
C THR A 34 8.49 -27.72 60.62
N CYS A 35 8.79 -26.73 61.46
CA CYS A 35 9.58 -25.58 61.08
C CYS A 35 11.01 -25.94 60.61
N GLY A 36 11.36 -25.54 59.38
CA GLY A 36 12.63 -25.80 58.71
C GLY A 36 12.57 -26.94 57.69
N ASN A 37 11.38 -27.37 57.25
CA ASN A 37 11.20 -28.37 56.19
C ASN A 37 10.95 -27.76 54.80
N GLU A 38 10.99 -26.42 54.68
CA GLU A 38 10.73 -25.66 53.44
C GLU A 38 9.29 -25.80 52.91
N GLU A 39 8.34 -26.18 53.77
CA GLU A 39 6.91 -26.29 53.46
C GLU A 39 6.09 -25.43 54.43
N ILE A 40 5.15 -24.61 53.95
CA ILE A 40 4.34 -23.74 54.83
C ILE A 40 3.06 -24.46 55.22
N ASN A 41 3.01 -25.10 56.39
CA ASN A 41 1.85 -25.89 56.78
C ASN A 41 1.25 -25.49 58.14
N GLY A 42 -0.03 -25.82 58.33
CA GLY A 42 -0.75 -25.48 59.55
C GLY A 42 -0.88 -23.97 59.78
N PHE A 43 -0.20 -23.44 60.81
CA PHE A 43 -0.24 -22.03 61.23
C PHE A 43 1.07 -21.28 60.95
N GLU A 44 1.95 -21.83 60.11
CA GLU A 44 3.25 -21.24 59.80
C GLU A 44 3.09 -19.99 58.91
N LEU A 45 3.76 -18.90 59.26
CA LEU A 45 3.80 -17.66 58.46
C LEU A 45 4.93 -17.66 57.42
N CYS A 46 5.92 -18.50 57.66
CA CYS A 46 7.10 -18.74 56.85
C CYS A 46 7.74 -20.05 57.31
N ASP A 47 8.49 -20.71 56.43
CA ASP A 47 9.37 -21.84 56.76
C ASP A 47 10.64 -21.71 55.91
N GLY A 48 11.81 -21.54 56.54
CA GLY A 48 13.07 -21.40 55.81
C GLY A 48 13.05 -20.23 54.81
N PRO A 49 13.23 -20.48 53.49
CA PRO A 49 13.18 -19.45 52.44
C PRO A 49 11.76 -19.14 51.94
N THR A 50 10.74 -19.86 52.40
CA THR A 50 9.36 -19.82 51.92
C THR A 50 8.51 -18.90 52.81
N PHE A 51 7.72 -18.01 52.19
CA PHE A 51 6.92 -16.98 52.88
C PHE A 51 5.52 -16.88 52.30
N VAL A 52 4.52 -16.71 53.17
CA VAL A 52 3.10 -16.57 52.79
C VAL A 52 2.85 -15.40 51.83
N ASN A 53 3.47 -14.23 52.05
CA ASN A 53 3.33 -13.04 51.19
C ASN A 53 4.65 -12.67 50.48
N GLY A 54 5.46 -13.68 50.18
CA GLY A 54 6.80 -13.49 49.62
C GLY A 54 7.78 -12.89 50.63
N ALA A 55 9.08 -12.91 50.31
CA ALA A 55 10.11 -12.44 51.24
C ALA A 55 10.29 -10.91 51.25
N ALA A 56 9.56 -10.15 50.43
CA ALA A 56 9.77 -8.70 50.31
C ALA A 56 9.05 -7.93 51.42
N CYS A 57 9.76 -7.03 52.10
CA CYS A 57 9.18 -6.17 53.15
C CYS A 57 8.03 -5.30 52.63
N SER A 58 8.04 -4.94 51.34
CA SER A 58 6.98 -4.18 50.68
C SER A 58 5.64 -4.92 50.66
N GLY A 59 5.66 -6.25 50.59
CA GLY A 59 4.47 -7.10 50.66
C GLY A 59 3.76 -7.03 52.01
N TYR A 60 4.46 -6.59 53.07
CA TYR A 60 3.93 -6.45 54.43
C TYR A 60 3.72 -4.97 54.84
N GLY A 61 3.86 -4.03 53.90
CA GLY A 61 3.77 -2.60 54.18
C GLY A 61 4.98 -2.03 54.93
N LEU A 62 6.13 -2.73 54.91
CA LEU A 62 7.33 -2.39 55.69
C LEU A 62 8.44 -1.72 54.87
N ALA A 63 8.07 -1.19 53.70
CA ALA A 63 8.95 -0.56 52.72
C ALA A 63 10.09 -1.49 52.26
N ASP A 64 11.34 -1.00 52.21
CA ASP A 64 12.44 -1.73 51.60
C ASP A 64 13.06 -2.77 52.54
N GLY A 65 13.53 -3.87 51.95
CA GLY A 65 14.21 -4.98 52.62
C GLY A 65 13.57 -6.33 52.31
N ASN A 66 14.11 -7.39 52.93
CA ASN A 66 13.48 -8.71 52.93
C ASN A 66 13.14 -9.13 54.35
N VAL A 67 11.99 -9.76 54.53
CA VAL A 67 11.58 -10.43 55.77
C VAL A 67 12.37 -11.73 55.91
N SER A 68 12.79 -12.06 57.11
CA SER A 68 13.46 -13.33 57.42
C SER A 68 12.51 -14.25 58.19
N CYS A 69 12.71 -15.56 58.11
CA CYS A 69 11.95 -16.51 58.92
C CYS A 69 12.77 -16.95 60.13
N THR A 70 12.19 -16.92 61.33
CA THR A 70 12.87 -17.43 62.54
C THR A 70 12.80 -18.96 62.61
N SER A 71 13.61 -19.57 63.48
CA SER A 71 13.55 -21.01 63.78
C SER A 71 12.28 -21.44 64.52
N SER A 72 11.34 -20.53 64.75
CA SER A 72 9.99 -20.81 65.27
C SER A 72 8.90 -20.49 64.25
N CYS A 73 9.25 -20.31 62.97
CA CYS A 73 8.34 -20.05 61.86
C CYS A 73 7.49 -18.78 62.04
N THR A 74 8.11 -17.80 62.70
CA THR A 74 7.58 -16.44 62.83
C THR A 74 8.34 -15.52 61.89
N LEU A 75 7.65 -14.50 61.38
CA LEU A 75 8.28 -13.46 60.57
C LEU A 75 9.22 -12.62 61.43
N ASP A 76 10.42 -12.39 60.92
CA ASP A 76 11.39 -11.46 61.46
C ASP A 76 11.56 -10.28 60.49
N PHE A 77 11.07 -9.13 60.92
CA PHE A 77 11.16 -7.87 60.20
C PHE A 77 12.44 -7.09 60.53
N SER A 78 13.40 -7.71 61.20
CA SER A 78 14.64 -7.06 61.67
C SER A 78 15.43 -6.37 60.57
N THR A 79 15.28 -6.84 59.33
CA THR A 79 15.94 -6.40 58.10
C THR A 79 15.08 -5.45 57.24
N CYS A 80 13.83 -5.20 57.63
CA CYS A 80 12.96 -4.23 56.97
C CYS A 80 13.24 -2.80 57.45
N SER A 81 12.89 -1.83 56.59
CA SER A 81 12.96 -0.40 56.91
C SER A 81 12.04 -0.03 58.09
N TYR A 82 10.87 -0.65 58.16
CA TYR A 82 10.01 -0.63 59.34
C TYR A 82 9.99 -2.00 60.01
N ARG A 83 10.38 -2.04 61.29
CA ARG A 83 10.54 -3.30 62.06
C ARG A 83 9.30 -3.70 62.86
N ASP A 84 8.35 -2.77 63.03
CA ASP A 84 7.12 -2.95 63.79
C ASP A 84 5.93 -2.95 62.84
N TYR A 85 5.42 -4.15 62.57
CA TYR A 85 4.31 -4.37 61.65
C TYR A 85 3.03 -3.66 62.07
N CYS A 86 2.75 -3.65 63.36
CA CYS A 86 1.54 -3.03 63.89
C CYS A 86 1.60 -1.50 63.81
N THR A 87 2.77 -0.90 64.03
CA THR A 87 2.95 0.53 63.79
C THR A 87 2.74 0.86 62.31
N ALA A 88 3.33 0.08 61.40
CA ALA A 88 3.25 0.33 59.96
C ALA A 88 1.81 0.20 59.41
N ASN A 89 0.99 -0.67 60.03
CA ASN A 89 -0.38 -0.94 59.61
C ASN A 89 -1.45 -0.25 60.48
N ASN A 90 -1.04 0.65 61.39
CA ASN A 90 -1.93 1.37 62.32
C ASN A 90 -2.82 0.45 63.17
N LEU A 91 -2.25 -0.63 63.68
CA LEU A 91 -2.95 -1.63 64.51
C LEU A 91 -2.90 -1.32 66.01
N TYR A 92 -2.11 -0.35 66.45
CA TYR A 92 -2.13 0.08 67.85
C TYR A 92 -3.21 1.13 68.09
N ASN A 93 -3.96 0.97 69.19
CA ASN A 93 -5.01 1.93 69.60
C ASN A 93 -6.16 2.04 68.58
N ASP A 94 -6.44 0.97 67.85
CA ASP A 94 -7.54 0.90 66.88
C ASP A 94 -8.85 0.39 67.51
N GLY A 95 -8.81 0.04 68.80
CA GLY A 95 -9.92 -0.48 69.58
C GLY A 95 -10.11 -1.99 69.47
N ALA A 96 -9.22 -2.69 68.75
CA ALA A 96 -9.10 -4.14 68.76
C ALA A 96 -7.86 -4.55 69.54
N CYS A 97 -7.85 -5.78 70.08
CA CYS A 97 -6.66 -6.34 70.68
C CYS A 97 -5.95 -7.19 69.64
N ASP A 98 -4.91 -6.62 69.04
CA ASP A 98 -4.18 -7.24 67.94
C ASP A 98 -2.92 -7.98 68.41
N PRO A 99 -2.49 -9.03 67.70
CA PRO A 99 -1.35 -9.87 68.07
C PRO A 99 0.03 -9.23 67.78
N CYS A 100 0.18 -7.94 68.12
CA CYS A 100 1.36 -7.15 67.77
C CYS A 100 2.66 -7.66 68.40
N ASP A 101 2.59 -8.25 69.58
CA ASP A 101 3.72 -8.87 70.28
C ASP A 101 4.30 -10.10 69.55
N VAL A 102 3.56 -10.72 68.64
CA VAL A 102 4.06 -11.83 67.81
C VAL A 102 4.28 -11.44 66.34
N LEU A 103 3.78 -10.27 65.92
CA LEU A 103 3.99 -9.68 64.59
C LEU A 103 5.21 -8.72 64.56
N GLY A 104 6.19 -8.93 65.44
CA GLY A 104 7.42 -8.14 65.50
C GLY A 104 7.28 -6.75 66.15
N GLY A 105 6.13 -6.45 66.75
CA GLY A 105 5.87 -5.26 67.55
C GLY A 105 5.94 -5.51 69.06
N VAL A 106 5.35 -4.61 69.83
CA VAL A 106 5.11 -4.76 71.27
C VAL A 106 3.66 -5.16 71.53
N ARG A 107 3.35 -5.54 72.77
CA ARG A 107 1.98 -5.82 73.18
C ARG A 107 1.08 -4.60 72.92
N ASP A 108 -0.04 -4.85 72.25
CA ASP A 108 -1.03 -3.83 71.92
C ASP A 108 -1.71 -3.28 73.19
N PRO A 109 -1.69 -1.95 73.42
CA PRO A 109 -2.33 -1.32 74.57
C PRO A 109 -3.84 -1.56 74.69
N ASP A 110 -4.55 -1.75 73.58
CA ASP A 110 -6.00 -1.97 73.61
C ASP A 110 -6.36 -3.28 74.32
N CYS A 111 -5.46 -4.26 74.31
CA CYS A 111 -5.61 -5.53 75.00
C CYS A 111 -5.76 -5.41 76.52
N ASP A 112 -5.23 -4.36 77.15
CA ASP A 112 -5.40 -4.16 78.60
C ASP A 112 -6.83 -3.72 78.95
N THR A 113 -7.48 -2.99 78.05
CA THR A 113 -8.88 -2.57 78.21
C THR A 113 -9.81 -3.72 77.89
N LEU A 114 -9.55 -4.38 76.75
CA LEU A 114 -10.41 -5.40 76.15
C LEU A 114 -10.40 -6.73 76.93
N CYS A 115 -9.33 -7.00 77.68
CA CYS A 115 -9.22 -8.17 78.56
C CYS A 115 -9.43 -7.83 80.05
N GLY A 116 -9.85 -6.60 80.34
CA GLY A 116 -10.20 -6.13 81.68
C GLY A 116 -11.67 -6.36 82.03
N ALA A 117 -12.09 -5.93 83.22
CA ALA A 117 -13.51 -5.91 83.60
C ALA A 117 -14.16 -4.64 83.03
N ASP A 118 -14.76 -4.74 81.85
CA ASP A 118 -15.37 -3.62 81.13
C ASP A 118 -16.89 -3.80 80.89
N GLY A 119 -17.44 -4.95 81.29
CA GLY A 119 -18.84 -5.31 81.15
C GLY A 119 -19.21 -5.91 79.78
N THR A 120 -18.22 -6.20 78.94
CA THR A 120 -18.39 -6.75 77.60
C THR A 120 -17.47 -7.95 77.44
N CYS A 121 -18.01 -9.15 77.24
CA CYS A 121 -17.15 -10.27 76.86
C CYS A 121 -16.51 -9.99 75.50
N ALA A 122 -15.19 -9.87 75.46
CA ALA A 122 -14.40 -9.48 74.30
C ALA A 122 -13.23 -10.44 74.02
N ASP A 123 -13.09 -11.52 74.79
CA ASP A 123 -12.11 -12.60 74.53
C ASP A 123 -12.39 -13.30 73.19
N LYS A 124 -11.66 -12.87 72.16
CA LYS A 124 -11.79 -13.36 70.78
C LYS A 124 -10.76 -14.46 70.54
N TYR A 125 -11.15 -15.53 69.86
CA TYR A 125 -10.17 -16.50 69.37
C TYR A 125 -9.41 -15.90 68.19
N ASP A 126 -8.09 -15.81 68.32
CA ASP A 126 -7.20 -15.39 67.25
C ASP A 126 -6.58 -16.65 66.60
N PRO A 127 -7.01 -16.97 65.37
CA PRO A 127 -6.52 -18.16 64.67
C PRO A 127 -5.06 -18.01 64.23
N LEU A 128 -4.47 -16.80 64.22
CA LEU A 128 -3.06 -16.58 63.84
C LEU A 128 -2.08 -17.21 64.83
N VAL A 129 -2.49 -17.22 66.09
CA VAL A 129 -1.68 -17.63 67.24
C VAL A 129 -2.27 -18.84 67.94
N ASP A 130 -3.32 -19.42 67.35
CA ASP A 130 -4.12 -20.53 67.86
C ASP A 130 -4.49 -20.36 69.34
N ALA A 131 -4.90 -19.15 69.71
CA ALA A 131 -5.17 -18.81 71.11
C ALA A 131 -6.25 -17.75 71.24
N TYR A 132 -6.96 -17.81 72.36
CA TYR A 132 -7.79 -16.71 72.81
C TYR A 132 -6.94 -15.49 73.12
N THR A 133 -7.37 -14.34 72.64
CA THR A 133 -6.58 -13.10 72.60
C THR A 133 -6.16 -12.70 74.02
N CYS A 134 -7.06 -12.77 74.99
CA CYS A 134 -6.76 -12.46 76.38
C CYS A 134 -5.91 -13.54 77.04
N ARG A 135 -6.27 -14.81 76.83
CA ARG A 135 -5.57 -15.96 77.42
C ARG A 135 -4.12 -16.05 76.97
N ARG A 136 -3.83 -15.73 75.72
CA ARG A 136 -2.48 -15.66 75.14
C ARG A 136 -1.59 -14.68 75.90
N LEU A 137 -2.16 -13.56 76.34
CA LEU A 137 -1.47 -12.52 77.11
C LEU A 137 -1.40 -12.84 78.61
N GLY A 138 -1.84 -14.04 79.01
CA GLY A 138 -1.92 -14.44 80.42
C GLY A 138 -3.02 -13.71 81.20
N LEU A 139 -3.95 -13.06 80.49
CA LEU A 139 -5.12 -12.42 81.05
C LEU A 139 -6.34 -13.32 80.86
N VAL A 140 -7.34 -13.18 81.70
CA VAL A 140 -8.64 -13.83 81.51
C VAL A 140 -9.66 -12.72 81.58
N ASP A 141 -10.40 -12.52 80.49
CA ASP A 141 -11.53 -11.61 80.47
C ASP A 141 -12.56 -12.09 81.51
N PRO A 142 -12.79 -11.31 82.59
CA PRO A 142 -13.68 -11.71 83.67
C PRO A 142 -15.17 -11.61 83.30
N ASP A 143 -15.51 -10.95 82.19
CA ASP A 143 -16.87 -10.79 81.67
C ASP A 143 -17.27 -11.94 80.71
N CYS A 144 -16.31 -12.77 80.27
CA CYS A 144 -16.55 -13.96 79.45
C CYS A 144 -16.91 -15.22 80.25
N GLY A 145 -17.70 -16.09 79.62
CA GLY A 145 -18.24 -17.34 80.20
C GLY A 145 -17.19 -18.38 80.60
N GLN A 146 -17.62 -19.42 81.32
CA GLN A 146 -16.72 -20.47 81.80
C GLN A 146 -16.67 -21.66 80.85
N CYS A 147 -15.52 -21.84 80.21
CA CYS A 147 -15.30 -23.00 79.36
C CYS A 147 -15.46 -24.33 80.11
N GLY A 148 -16.23 -25.25 79.52
CA GLY A 148 -16.43 -26.62 79.98
C GLY A 148 -17.70 -26.82 80.79
N ASN A 149 -18.63 -25.85 80.77
CA ASN A 149 -19.92 -25.91 81.44
C ASN A 149 -21.07 -26.42 80.54
N ARG A 150 -20.75 -26.75 79.27
CA ARG A 150 -21.66 -27.26 78.21
C ARG A 150 -22.73 -26.27 77.78
N ILE A 151 -22.52 -24.98 78.03
CA ILE A 151 -23.40 -23.89 77.59
C ILE A 151 -22.53 -22.99 76.74
N ARG A 152 -22.99 -22.65 75.53
CA ARG A 152 -22.30 -21.67 74.70
C ARG A 152 -22.68 -20.27 75.19
N GLU A 153 -21.80 -19.63 75.94
CA GLU A 153 -22.02 -18.29 76.51
C GLU A 153 -20.84 -17.34 76.24
N GLY A 154 -21.10 -16.02 76.31
CA GLY A 154 -20.11 -15.03 75.91
C GLY A 154 -19.60 -15.24 74.47
N ASN A 155 -18.28 -15.18 74.28
CA ASN A 155 -17.59 -15.33 72.99
C ASN A 155 -17.03 -16.74 72.75
N GLU A 156 -17.46 -17.74 73.54
CA GLU A 156 -17.06 -19.11 73.33
C GLU A 156 -17.52 -19.60 71.97
N LEU A 157 -16.57 -20.07 71.15
CA LEU A 157 -16.88 -20.59 69.83
C LEU A 157 -17.63 -21.92 69.96
N CYS A 158 -17.29 -22.70 70.97
CA CYS A 158 -17.89 -23.97 71.32
C CYS A 158 -17.71 -24.28 72.82
N ASP A 159 -18.55 -25.15 73.40
CA ASP A 159 -18.32 -25.75 74.73
C ASP A 159 -18.69 -27.24 74.70
N GLY A 160 -17.67 -28.10 74.72
CA GLY A 160 -17.85 -29.55 74.66
C GLY A 160 -18.53 -29.99 73.35
N THR A 161 -19.78 -30.45 73.42
CA THR A 161 -20.58 -30.82 72.24
C THR A 161 -21.51 -29.70 71.76
N ALA A 162 -21.59 -28.59 72.49
CA ALA A 162 -22.36 -27.42 72.08
C ALA A 162 -21.54 -26.64 71.05
N PHE A 163 -21.78 -26.92 69.78
CA PHE A 163 -21.15 -26.28 68.62
C PHE A 163 -22.23 -25.71 67.69
N ASP A 164 -21.98 -24.56 67.07
CA ASP A 164 -22.84 -24.04 66.00
C ASP A 164 -22.25 -24.41 64.63
N PRO A 165 -22.70 -25.51 64.00
CA PRO A 165 -22.19 -25.96 62.70
C PRO A 165 -22.55 -25.03 61.53
N ASN A 166 -23.45 -24.06 61.73
CA ASN A 166 -23.81 -23.10 60.69
C ASN A 166 -22.92 -21.86 60.72
N ALA A 167 -22.34 -21.51 61.87
CA ALA A 167 -21.46 -20.37 62.02
C ALA A 167 -20.00 -20.67 61.64
N PHE A 168 -19.56 -21.93 61.75
CA PHE A 168 -18.16 -22.32 61.56
C PHE A 168 -18.05 -23.60 60.74
N LYS A 169 -17.53 -23.49 59.51
CA LYS A 169 -17.27 -24.62 58.59
C LYS A 169 -15.79 -24.69 58.28
N CYS A 170 -15.23 -25.89 58.09
CA CYS A 170 -13.85 -26.08 57.65
C CYS A 170 -13.53 -25.26 56.37
N THR A 171 -14.50 -25.14 55.44
CA THR A 171 -14.39 -24.31 54.23
C THR A 171 -14.24 -22.81 54.49
N ALA A 172 -14.72 -22.30 55.62
CA ALA A 172 -14.50 -20.90 56.01
C ALA A 172 -13.07 -20.63 56.50
N TYR A 173 -12.32 -21.70 56.80
CA TYR A 173 -10.94 -21.67 57.27
C TYR A 173 -9.98 -22.34 56.26
N GLY A 174 -10.38 -22.43 55.00
CA GLY A 174 -9.55 -22.86 53.86
C GLY A 174 -9.32 -24.37 53.70
N PHE A 175 -9.97 -25.20 54.51
CA PHE A 175 -10.04 -26.65 54.29
C PHE A 175 -11.18 -26.97 53.30
N TYR A 176 -11.02 -27.95 52.42
CA TYR A 176 -12.08 -28.22 51.42
C TYR A 176 -13.30 -28.97 52.02
N ALA A 177 -13.10 -29.71 53.12
CA ALA A 177 -14.16 -30.49 53.77
C ALA A 177 -13.87 -30.73 55.27
N GLY A 178 -14.76 -31.48 55.92
CA GLY A 178 -14.62 -31.96 57.30
C GLY A 178 -15.45 -31.20 58.34
N GLU A 179 -15.22 -31.52 59.61
CA GLU A 179 -15.94 -30.95 60.76
C GLU A 179 -14.96 -30.39 61.80
N ILE A 180 -15.26 -29.18 62.30
CA ILE A 180 -14.50 -28.55 63.39
C ILE A 180 -14.99 -29.13 64.73
N LYS A 181 -14.06 -29.59 65.56
CA LYS A 181 -14.35 -30.07 66.93
C LYS A 181 -14.13 -28.97 67.96
N CYS A 182 -14.47 -29.25 69.22
CA CYS A 182 -14.22 -28.33 70.33
C CYS A 182 -13.11 -28.86 71.24
N ARG A 183 -12.09 -28.03 71.50
CA ARG A 183 -11.04 -28.32 72.48
C ARG A 183 -11.53 -28.09 73.91
N GLN A 184 -10.77 -28.61 74.88
CA GLN A 184 -11.06 -28.42 76.32
C GLN A 184 -10.91 -26.97 76.79
N ASP A 185 -10.27 -26.12 75.99
CA ASP A 185 -10.10 -24.69 76.24
C ASP A 185 -11.16 -23.85 75.51
N CYS A 186 -12.16 -24.51 74.90
CA CYS A 186 -13.27 -23.96 74.12
C CYS A 186 -12.87 -23.37 72.77
N GLY A 187 -11.60 -23.55 72.38
CA GLY A 187 -11.11 -23.22 71.06
C GLY A 187 -11.56 -24.25 70.01
N PRO A 188 -11.61 -23.85 68.73
CA PRO A 188 -11.87 -24.76 67.63
C PRO A 188 -10.71 -25.76 67.48
N ASP A 189 -11.05 -27.01 67.18
CA ASP A 189 -10.12 -28.09 66.82
C ASP A 189 -10.31 -28.44 65.35
N PHE A 190 -9.30 -28.07 64.55
CA PHE A 190 -9.29 -28.29 63.11
C PHE A 190 -8.83 -29.70 62.71
N SER A 191 -8.50 -30.59 63.64
CA SER A 191 -8.06 -31.97 63.33
C SER A 191 -9.09 -32.82 62.60
N GLY A 192 -10.37 -32.40 62.58
CA GLY A 192 -11.44 -33.01 61.81
C GLY A 192 -11.67 -32.40 60.42
N CYS A 193 -10.93 -31.34 60.07
CA CYS A 193 -10.95 -30.73 58.75
C CYS A 193 -10.01 -31.45 57.78
N VAL A 194 -10.34 -31.41 56.49
CA VAL A 194 -9.55 -32.06 55.43
C VAL A 194 -8.86 -30.98 54.60
N ALA A 195 -7.54 -30.99 54.58
CA ALA A 195 -6.73 -30.10 53.75
C ALA A 195 -6.82 -30.53 52.28
N SER A 196 -6.77 -29.56 51.37
CA SER A 196 -6.60 -29.84 49.93
C SER A 196 -5.20 -30.39 49.69
N ASP A 197 -5.10 -31.50 48.95
CA ASP A 197 -3.86 -32.21 48.67
C ASP A 197 -3.51 -32.04 47.19
N CYS A 198 -2.43 -31.31 46.92
CA CYS A 198 -1.99 -31.09 45.55
C CYS A 198 -1.46 -32.39 44.91
N GLY A 199 -2.01 -32.77 43.76
CA GLY A 199 -1.64 -33.95 42.98
C GLY A 199 -2.60 -35.14 43.13
N ASP A 200 -3.81 -34.94 43.65
CA ASP A 200 -4.84 -35.97 43.80
C ASP A 200 -5.73 -36.13 42.54
N GLY A 201 -5.54 -35.25 41.56
CA GLY A 201 -6.23 -35.19 40.28
C GLY A 201 -7.52 -34.37 40.28
N LYS A 202 -7.90 -33.74 41.40
CA LYS A 202 -9.14 -32.95 41.54
C LYS A 202 -8.79 -31.51 41.92
N VAL A 203 -9.51 -30.54 41.35
CA VAL A 203 -9.38 -29.13 41.73
C VAL A 203 -10.37 -28.85 42.86
N GLU A 204 -9.90 -28.83 44.10
CA GLU A 204 -10.74 -28.74 45.29
C GLU A 204 -10.23 -27.67 46.27
N GLY A 205 -11.13 -27.08 47.07
CA GLY A 205 -10.74 -26.06 48.06
C GLY A 205 -10.11 -24.82 47.44
N LEU A 206 -8.82 -24.60 47.71
CA LEU A 206 -8.04 -23.40 47.32
C LEU A 206 -7.08 -23.63 46.15
N GLU A 207 -7.06 -24.84 45.59
CA GLU A 207 -6.24 -25.20 44.43
C GLU A 207 -6.74 -24.48 43.18
N GLU A 208 -5.82 -23.90 42.39
CA GLU A 208 -6.18 -23.32 41.09
C GLU A 208 -6.17 -24.38 39.98
N CYS A 209 -5.45 -25.47 40.22
CA CYS A 209 -5.26 -26.62 39.36
C CYS A 209 -4.74 -27.80 40.20
N ASP A 210 -4.76 -29.01 39.65
CA ASP A 210 -4.14 -30.19 40.25
C ASP A 210 -3.49 -31.05 39.16
N GLY A 211 -2.16 -31.18 39.19
CA GLY A 211 -1.42 -31.99 38.22
C GLY A 211 -1.71 -31.57 36.77
N SER A 212 -2.38 -32.43 35.99
CA SER A 212 -2.80 -32.09 34.62
C SER A 212 -4.16 -31.39 34.54
N ASN A 213 -4.91 -31.35 35.63
CA ASN A 213 -6.22 -30.75 35.72
C ASN A 213 -6.09 -29.25 36.02
N VAL A 214 -5.98 -28.43 34.98
CA VAL A 214 -5.88 -26.96 35.09
C VAL A 214 -7.21 -26.26 35.35
N GLY A 215 -8.25 -26.99 35.80
CA GLY A 215 -9.55 -26.40 36.12
C GLY A 215 -10.28 -25.77 34.93
N GLY A 216 -9.94 -26.18 33.70
CA GLY A 216 -10.50 -25.61 32.46
C GLY A 216 -9.90 -24.27 32.05
N LYS A 217 -8.87 -23.78 32.75
CA LYS A 217 -8.13 -22.57 32.38
C LYS A 217 -7.39 -22.77 31.04
N THR A 218 -7.28 -21.71 30.27
CA THR A 218 -6.58 -21.67 28.98
C THR A 218 -5.65 -20.45 28.92
N CYS A 219 -4.74 -20.41 27.96
CA CYS A 219 -3.87 -19.24 27.78
C CYS A 219 -4.66 -17.94 27.51
N ALA A 220 -5.86 -18.04 26.92
CA ALA A 220 -6.74 -16.89 26.71
C ALA A 220 -7.16 -16.20 28.03
N ASP A 221 -7.27 -16.95 29.13
CA ASP A 221 -7.60 -16.38 30.45
C ASP A 221 -6.46 -15.54 31.04
N TYR A 222 -5.25 -15.70 30.49
CA TYR A 222 -4.02 -15.03 30.94
C TYR A 222 -3.46 -14.08 29.88
N GLY A 223 -4.22 -13.79 28.81
CA GLY A 223 -3.83 -12.84 27.77
C GLY A 223 -3.01 -13.45 26.61
N GLY A 224 -2.72 -14.75 26.64
CA GLY A 224 -2.04 -15.45 25.56
C GLY A 224 -2.99 -15.97 24.48
N VAL A 225 -2.48 -16.09 23.26
CA VAL A 225 -3.23 -16.55 22.06
C VAL A 225 -3.07 -18.05 21.80
N ALA A 226 -1.98 -18.64 22.29
CA ALA A 226 -1.66 -20.05 22.13
C ALA A 226 -0.77 -20.54 23.29
N GLY A 227 -0.35 -21.82 23.23
CA GLY A 227 0.40 -22.49 24.27
C GLY A 227 -0.50 -23.25 25.24
N ALA A 228 0.08 -23.67 26.37
CA ALA A 228 -0.64 -24.38 27.42
C ALA A 228 -0.29 -23.80 28.78
N VAL A 229 -1.30 -23.59 29.60
CA VAL A 229 -1.11 -23.37 31.04
C VAL A 229 -0.75 -24.71 31.69
N VAL A 230 0.20 -24.69 32.62
CA VAL A 230 0.60 -25.87 33.39
C VAL A 230 0.34 -25.66 34.86
N CYS A 231 0.09 -26.75 35.58
CA CYS A 231 -0.01 -26.70 37.03
C CYS A 231 1.35 -26.93 37.65
N THR A 232 1.77 -26.04 38.55
CA THR A 232 2.98 -26.24 39.35
C THR A 232 2.74 -27.28 40.45
N ALA A 233 3.83 -27.74 41.08
CA ALA A 233 3.77 -28.65 42.21
C ALA A 233 3.06 -28.04 43.44
N ASP A 234 2.89 -26.71 43.48
CA ASP A 234 2.18 -25.97 44.52
C ASP A 234 0.72 -25.66 44.11
N CYS A 235 0.19 -26.37 43.11
CA CYS A 235 -1.18 -26.21 42.62
C CYS A 235 -1.55 -24.77 42.19
N LYS A 236 -0.55 -24.08 41.60
CA LYS A 236 -0.70 -22.78 40.96
C LYS A 236 -0.62 -22.90 39.45
N ILE A 237 -1.38 -22.06 38.76
CA ILE A 237 -1.27 -21.97 37.31
C ILE A 237 0.02 -21.22 36.97
N ASP A 238 0.85 -21.86 36.15
CA ASP A 238 1.96 -21.25 35.45
C ASP A 238 1.55 -21.05 33.97
N ALA A 239 1.44 -19.79 33.59
CA ALA A 239 1.08 -19.35 32.24
C ALA A 239 2.30 -18.87 31.43
N THR A 240 3.54 -19.08 31.92
CA THR A 240 4.75 -18.60 31.23
C THR A 240 5.00 -19.26 29.88
N ALA A 241 4.39 -20.41 29.62
CA ALA A 241 4.42 -21.10 28.33
C ALA A 241 3.33 -20.62 27.35
N CYS A 242 2.51 -19.64 27.73
CA CYS A 242 1.57 -19.02 26.84
C CYS A 242 2.28 -18.06 25.88
N VAL A 243 1.84 -18.06 24.62
CA VAL A 243 2.33 -17.16 23.59
C VAL A 243 1.56 -15.86 23.68
N GLU A 244 2.26 -14.75 23.92
CA GLU A 244 1.68 -13.40 23.94
C GLU A 244 1.27 -12.96 22.53
N PRO A 245 0.15 -12.23 22.37
CA PRO A 245 -0.32 -11.76 21.08
C PRO A 245 0.67 -10.82 20.38
N GLY A 246 0.76 -10.93 19.07
CA GLY A 246 1.47 -10.00 18.20
C GLY A 246 2.55 -10.62 17.34
N CYS A 247 3.09 -9.79 16.46
CA CYS A 247 3.84 -10.24 15.29
C CYS A 247 5.17 -10.96 15.58
N ASN A 248 5.39 -12.03 14.82
CA ASN A 248 6.51 -12.98 14.87
C ASN A 248 6.50 -13.88 16.12
N ASN A 249 5.32 -14.24 16.61
CA ASN A 249 5.15 -15.15 17.74
C ASN A 249 4.88 -16.60 17.30
N GLY A 250 4.77 -16.86 16.00
CA GLY A 250 4.50 -18.16 15.39
C GLY A 250 3.02 -18.57 15.36
N VAL A 251 2.09 -17.65 15.60
CA VAL A 251 0.65 -17.91 15.70
C VAL A 251 -0.12 -16.86 14.92
N LEU A 252 -0.75 -17.24 13.81
CA LEU A 252 -1.57 -16.31 13.04
C LEU A 252 -2.85 -15.88 13.78
N GLU A 253 -2.93 -14.60 14.16
CA GLU A 253 -4.07 -14.02 14.86
C GLU A 253 -5.06 -13.33 13.90
N ALA A 254 -6.09 -14.08 13.51
CA ALA A 254 -7.08 -13.65 12.55
C ALA A 254 -7.71 -12.28 12.89
N GLY A 255 -7.43 -11.27 12.05
CA GLY A 255 -7.97 -9.92 12.14
C GLY A 255 -7.05 -8.89 12.80
N SER A 256 -5.91 -9.31 13.36
CA SER A 256 -4.87 -8.42 13.89
C SER A 256 -3.63 -8.36 13.01
N GLU A 257 -3.37 -9.41 12.23
CA GLU A 257 -2.24 -9.53 11.32
C GLU A 257 -2.64 -10.38 10.09
N GLU A 258 -1.88 -10.25 9.00
CA GLU A 258 -2.13 -10.98 7.75
C GLU A 258 -1.34 -12.30 7.65
N CYS A 259 -0.19 -12.39 8.34
CA CYS A 259 0.70 -13.54 8.44
C CYS A 259 1.51 -13.46 9.73
N ASP A 260 2.11 -14.57 10.20
CA ASP A 260 3.12 -14.55 11.28
C ASP A 260 4.30 -15.47 10.95
N GLY A 261 5.45 -14.88 10.63
CA GLY A 261 6.64 -15.63 10.27
C GLY A 261 6.42 -16.55 9.06
N GLU A 262 6.36 -17.85 9.29
CA GLU A 262 6.06 -18.86 8.25
C GLU A 262 4.56 -19.20 8.14
N ASP A 263 3.74 -18.81 9.11
CA ASP A 263 2.29 -19.02 9.06
C ASP A 263 1.61 -17.94 8.21
N LEU A 264 1.48 -18.22 6.91
CA LEU A 264 0.84 -17.32 5.95
C LEU A 264 -0.69 -17.48 5.89
N GLY A 265 -1.30 -18.27 6.78
CA GLY A 265 -2.76 -18.50 6.77
C GLY A 265 -3.27 -19.18 5.49
N GLY A 266 -2.40 -19.91 4.79
CA GLY A 266 -2.68 -20.52 3.49
C GLY A 266 -2.62 -19.55 2.29
N ALA A 267 -2.21 -18.30 2.50
CA ALA A 267 -1.92 -17.37 1.42
C ALA A 267 -0.67 -17.80 0.63
N SER A 268 -0.64 -17.40 -0.63
CA SER A 268 0.44 -17.64 -1.59
C SER A 268 0.50 -16.50 -2.61
N CYS A 269 1.61 -16.34 -3.32
CA CYS A 269 1.73 -15.35 -4.40
C CYS A 269 0.57 -15.47 -5.41
N THR A 270 0.14 -16.69 -5.75
CA THR A 270 -1.00 -16.94 -6.66
C THR A 270 -2.34 -16.47 -6.10
N SER A 271 -2.59 -16.64 -4.80
CA SER A 271 -3.80 -16.09 -4.16
C SER A 271 -3.82 -14.56 -4.11
N ARG A 272 -2.64 -13.92 -4.18
CA ARG A 272 -2.43 -12.48 -4.17
C ARG A 272 -2.44 -11.84 -5.57
N GLY A 273 -2.60 -12.64 -6.62
CA GLY A 273 -2.70 -12.16 -8.01
C GLY A 273 -1.38 -12.19 -8.80
N PHE A 274 -0.32 -12.77 -8.23
CA PHE A 274 0.94 -13.04 -8.93
C PHE A 274 0.89 -14.41 -9.63
N VAL A 275 1.79 -14.68 -10.57
CA VAL A 275 1.77 -15.93 -11.35
C VAL A 275 2.59 -17.04 -10.72
N ALA A 276 3.60 -16.69 -9.92
CA ALA A 276 4.46 -17.61 -9.17
C ALA A 276 5.21 -16.89 -8.03
N GLY A 277 6.19 -17.56 -7.44
CA GLY A 277 7.07 -17.05 -6.39
C GLY A 277 6.75 -17.58 -4.99
N GLU A 278 7.56 -17.16 -4.04
CA GLU A 278 7.43 -17.51 -2.61
C GLU A 278 6.93 -16.28 -1.85
N LEU A 279 5.79 -16.40 -1.18
CA LEU A 279 5.21 -15.31 -0.40
C LEU A 279 5.87 -15.32 0.98
N GLY A 280 6.40 -14.19 1.42
CA GLY A 280 6.98 -14.05 2.75
C GLY A 280 6.05 -13.32 3.72
N CYS A 281 6.52 -13.19 4.95
CA CYS A 281 5.91 -12.34 5.97
C CYS A 281 6.95 -11.34 6.48
N THR A 282 6.61 -10.06 6.52
CA THR A 282 7.50 -9.03 7.03
C THR A 282 7.52 -9.01 8.57
N ALA A 283 8.50 -8.33 9.17
CA ALA A 283 8.57 -8.17 10.62
C ALA A 283 7.40 -7.37 11.23
N ASN A 284 6.56 -6.74 10.41
CA ASN A 284 5.33 -6.06 10.83
C ASN A 284 4.07 -6.88 10.54
N CYS A 285 4.22 -8.13 10.08
CA CYS A 285 3.12 -9.05 9.80
C CYS A 285 2.19 -8.61 8.66
N ASP A 286 2.77 -7.85 7.73
CA ASP A 286 2.26 -7.64 6.38
C ASP A 286 2.90 -8.67 5.43
N PHE A 287 2.16 -9.11 4.41
CA PHE A 287 2.71 -9.99 3.37
C PHE A 287 3.90 -9.36 2.65
N ASP A 288 4.99 -10.12 2.51
CA ASP A 288 6.14 -9.75 1.70
C ASP A 288 6.01 -10.34 0.30
N GLU A 289 5.71 -9.48 -0.66
CA GLU A 289 5.51 -9.84 -2.07
C GLU A 289 6.79 -9.68 -2.91
N ALA A 290 7.94 -9.33 -2.29
CA ALA A 290 9.17 -9.04 -3.04
C ALA A 290 9.72 -10.25 -3.81
N ALA A 291 9.44 -11.47 -3.33
CA ALA A 291 9.81 -12.72 -4.00
C ALA A 291 8.68 -13.30 -4.87
N CYS A 292 7.55 -12.60 -5.00
CA CYS A 292 6.49 -12.97 -5.93
C CYS A 292 6.82 -12.55 -7.37
N VAL A 293 6.40 -13.36 -8.34
CA VAL A 293 6.62 -13.13 -9.77
C VAL A 293 5.37 -12.48 -10.36
N ALA A 294 5.49 -11.20 -10.75
CA ALA A 294 4.39 -10.47 -11.40
C ALA A 294 4.13 -11.00 -12.81
N ALA A 295 2.87 -10.94 -13.24
CA ALA A 295 2.48 -11.37 -14.59
C ALA A 295 3.15 -10.52 -15.67
N GLY A 296 3.59 -11.16 -16.75
CA GLY A 296 4.10 -10.51 -17.94
C GLY A 296 5.40 -11.07 -18.46
N CYS A 297 5.76 -10.61 -19.66
CA CYS A 297 6.85 -11.18 -20.44
C CYS A 297 8.22 -11.05 -19.77
N GLN A 298 9.04 -12.10 -19.91
CA GLN A 298 10.40 -12.21 -19.35
C GLN A 298 10.44 -12.37 -17.82
N ASN A 299 9.38 -12.89 -17.22
CA ASN A 299 9.34 -13.15 -15.77
C ASN A 299 9.78 -14.59 -15.41
N GLY A 300 10.14 -15.42 -16.40
CA GLY A 300 10.58 -16.80 -16.21
C GLY A 300 9.46 -17.82 -16.02
N VAL A 301 8.20 -17.43 -16.14
CA VAL A 301 7.01 -18.27 -15.93
C VAL A 301 6.09 -18.17 -17.14
N LYS A 302 6.00 -19.22 -17.95
CA LYS A 302 5.12 -19.21 -19.13
C LYS A 302 3.65 -19.18 -18.73
N GLU A 303 2.98 -18.09 -19.01
CA GLU A 303 1.56 -17.90 -18.69
C GLU A 303 0.63 -18.31 -19.83
N SER A 304 -0.68 -18.42 -19.54
CA SER A 304 -1.67 -18.78 -20.57
C SER A 304 -1.85 -17.73 -21.68
N THR A 305 -1.46 -16.48 -21.41
CA THR A 305 -1.51 -15.36 -22.36
C THR A 305 -0.25 -15.26 -23.21
N GLU A 306 0.78 -16.03 -22.89
CA GLU A 306 2.08 -16.01 -23.54
C GLU A 306 2.24 -17.24 -24.43
N ASP A 307 2.84 -17.03 -25.59
CA ASP A 307 3.12 -18.14 -26.50
C ASP A 307 4.49 -18.75 -26.18
N CYS A 308 5.41 -17.95 -25.64
CA CYS A 308 6.77 -18.31 -25.22
C CYS A 308 7.21 -17.43 -24.04
N GLU A 309 8.29 -17.80 -23.35
CA GLU A 309 8.81 -17.06 -22.20
C GLU A 309 10.36 -17.14 -22.15
N PHE A 310 11.03 -16.38 -21.28
CA PHE A 310 12.49 -16.42 -21.11
C PHE A 310 12.86 -16.87 -19.70
N THR A 311 13.58 -17.98 -19.59
CA THR A 311 14.17 -18.42 -18.32
C THR A 311 15.68 -18.30 -18.41
N ASP A 312 16.30 -17.53 -17.51
CA ASP A 312 17.75 -17.28 -17.49
C ASP A 312 18.33 -16.79 -18.83
N GLY A 313 17.55 -15.99 -19.56
CA GLY A 313 17.93 -15.45 -20.87
C GLY A 313 17.81 -16.44 -22.03
N VAL A 314 17.27 -17.64 -21.79
CA VAL A 314 16.97 -18.64 -22.81
C VAL A 314 15.47 -18.66 -23.08
N ALA A 315 15.08 -18.51 -24.35
CA ALA A 315 13.68 -18.59 -24.74
C ALA A 315 13.14 -20.02 -24.59
N ASP A 316 12.11 -20.20 -23.77
CA ASP A 316 11.26 -21.39 -23.75
C ASP A 316 10.08 -21.21 -24.72
N LEU A 317 10.20 -21.87 -25.88
CA LEU A 317 9.17 -21.86 -26.92
C LEU A 317 8.06 -22.89 -26.66
N GLY A 318 8.18 -23.72 -25.61
CA GLY A 318 7.28 -24.85 -25.36
C GLY A 318 7.35 -25.92 -26.45
N GLY A 319 8.51 -26.04 -27.13
CA GLY A 319 8.70 -26.98 -28.23
C GLY A 319 8.11 -26.56 -29.57
N ALA A 320 7.62 -25.32 -29.71
CA ALA A 320 7.14 -24.80 -30.98
C ALA A 320 8.28 -24.70 -32.01
N THR A 321 8.01 -25.24 -33.20
CA THR A 321 8.85 -25.09 -34.39
C THR A 321 8.08 -24.37 -35.48
N CYS A 322 8.76 -23.82 -36.49
CA CYS A 322 8.12 -23.24 -37.66
C CYS A 322 7.12 -24.25 -38.30
N GLU A 323 7.50 -25.53 -38.38
CA GLU A 323 6.66 -26.63 -38.88
C GLU A 323 5.37 -26.79 -38.08
N SER A 324 5.46 -26.75 -36.75
CA SER A 324 4.29 -26.87 -35.86
C SER A 324 3.32 -25.68 -35.98
N LEU A 325 3.82 -24.51 -36.41
CA LEU A 325 3.06 -23.29 -36.64
C LEU A 325 2.57 -23.13 -38.10
N GLY A 326 2.81 -24.14 -38.95
CA GLY A 326 2.32 -24.17 -40.34
C GLY A 326 3.27 -23.59 -41.38
N PHE A 327 4.54 -23.33 -41.02
CA PHE A 327 5.62 -22.94 -41.93
C PHE A 327 6.40 -24.17 -42.40
N LEU A 328 7.19 -24.07 -43.47
CA LEU A 328 7.92 -25.23 -44.00
C LEU A 328 9.18 -25.54 -43.20
N GLN A 329 9.94 -24.50 -42.86
CA GLN A 329 11.23 -24.57 -42.18
C GLN A 329 11.60 -23.22 -41.55
N GLY A 330 12.73 -23.15 -40.85
CA GLY A 330 13.24 -21.95 -40.21
C GLY A 330 13.32 -22.10 -38.69
N GLU A 331 13.60 -20.99 -38.02
CA GLU A 331 13.69 -20.93 -36.56
C GLU A 331 12.61 -20.00 -36.01
N VAL A 332 11.83 -20.47 -35.04
CA VAL A 332 10.92 -19.62 -34.25
C VAL A 332 11.75 -19.01 -33.13
N THR A 333 11.64 -17.71 -32.94
CA THR A 333 12.20 -17.03 -31.76
C THR A 333 11.07 -16.51 -30.88
N CYS A 334 11.41 -16.07 -29.67
CA CYS A 334 10.47 -15.41 -28.78
C CYS A 334 10.69 -13.90 -28.82
N SER A 335 9.63 -13.13 -29.01
CA SER A 335 9.70 -11.67 -28.94
C SER A 335 9.87 -11.24 -27.47
N PRO A 336 10.95 -10.54 -27.09
CA PRO A 336 11.20 -10.16 -25.71
C PRO A 336 10.18 -9.14 -25.18
N GLU A 337 9.52 -8.37 -26.03
CA GLU A 337 8.57 -7.34 -25.57
C GLU A 337 7.15 -7.89 -25.41
N SER A 338 6.80 -8.95 -26.13
CA SER A 338 5.42 -9.42 -26.24
C SER A 338 5.20 -10.87 -25.82
N CYS A 339 6.29 -11.65 -25.65
CA CYS A 339 6.24 -13.09 -25.36
C CYS A 339 5.34 -13.86 -26.34
N LYS A 340 5.33 -13.35 -27.58
CA LYS A 340 4.72 -13.97 -28.75
C LYS A 340 5.81 -14.59 -29.61
N TYR A 341 5.43 -15.66 -30.31
CA TYR A 341 6.31 -16.26 -31.30
C TYR A 341 6.65 -15.23 -32.38
N ASP A 342 7.94 -14.98 -32.56
CA ASP A 342 8.46 -14.27 -33.70
C ASP A 342 8.75 -15.30 -34.81
N THR A 343 7.98 -15.19 -35.89
CA THR A 343 8.03 -16.08 -37.05
C THR A 343 8.76 -15.44 -38.23
N SER A 344 9.40 -14.28 -38.05
CA SER A 344 10.11 -13.56 -39.12
C SER A 344 11.22 -14.41 -39.78
N ALA A 345 11.83 -15.31 -39.02
CA ALA A 345 12.82 -16.28 -39.51
C ALA A 345 12.21 -17.61 -40.01
N CYS A 346 10.90 -17.78 -39.92
CA CYS A 346 10.19 -18.89 -40.55
C CYS A 346 9.96 -18.63 -42.04
N VAL A 347 10.00 -19.71 -42.83
CA VAL A 347 9.75 -19.69 -44.27
C VAL A 347 8.32 -20.12 -44.56
N ALA A 348 7.56 -19.26 -45.25
CA ALA A 348 6.14 -19.51 -45.56
C ALA A 348 5.91 -20.80 -46.35
N ALA A 349 4.76 -21.45 -46.14
CA ALA A 349 4.40 -22.66 -46.86
C ALA A 349 4.31 -22.42 -48.37
N GLY A 350 5.08 -23.20 -49.15
CA GLY A 350 5.28 -23.00 -50.59
C GLY A 350 6.63 -22.35 -50.90
N CYS A 351 7.04 -21.38 -50.08
CA CYS A 351 8.31 -20.70 -50.20
C CYS A 351 9.48 -21.56 -49.67
N GLY A 352 10.62 -21.56 -50.34
CA GLY A 352 11.83 -22.30 -49.95
C GLY A 352 11.83 -23.78 -50.29
N ASN A 353 10.88 -24.26 -51.11
CA ASN A 353 10.75 -25.68 -51.46
C ASN A 353 11.69 -26.08 -52.62
N GLY A 354 12.27 -25.10 -53.31
CA GLY A 354 13.22 -25.25 -54.41
C GLY A 354 12.57 -25.26 -55.79
N VAL A 355 11.27 -24.98 -55.91
CA VAL A 355 10.48 -24.98 -57.14
C VAL A 355 9.59 -23.75 -57.22
N VAL A 356 9.93 -22.78 -58.09
CA VAL A 356 9.11 -21.57 -58.32
C VAL A 356 7.72 -21.91 -58.88
N GLU A 357 6.67 -21.78 -58.07
CA GLU A 357 5.26 -22.07 -58.40
C GLU A 357 4.43 -20.82 -58.71
N SER A 358 4.49 -20.38 -59.97
CA SER A 358 3.68 -19.25 -60.46
C SER A 358 2.18 -19.59 -60.56
N PRO A 359 1.25 -18.70 -60.14
CA PRO A 359 1.44 -17.31 -59.69
C PRO A 359 1.55 -17.15 -58.16
N ALA A 360 1.63 -18.24 -57.40
CA ALA A 360 1.62 -18.20 -55.94
C ALA A 360 2.91 -17.59 -55.38
N GLU A 361 4.04 -17.81 -56.06
CA GLU A 361 5.35 -17.23 -55.74
C GLU A 361 6.12 -16.78 -57.00
N GLU A 362 7.00 -15.80 -56.81
CA GLU A 362 7.81 -15.19 -57.88
C GLU A 362 9.28 -15.63 -57.85
N CYS A 363 9.72 -16.22 -56.74
CA CYS A 363 11.09 -16.59 -56.45
C CYS A 363 11.16 -17.64 -55.34
N GLU A 364 12.33 -18.24 -55.17
CA GLU A 364 12.61 -19.17 -54.08
C GLU A 364 13.65 -18.62 -53.09
N VAL A 365 13.56 -19.02 -51.82
CA VAL A 365 14.46 -18.51 -50.78
C VAL A 365 15.92 -18.82 -51.12
N GLY A 366 16.79 -17.81 -51.01
CA GLY A 366 18.20 -17.90 -51.38
C GLY A 366 18.48 -17.65 -52.87
N GLN A 367 17.45 -17.47 -53.70
CA GLN A 367 17.64 -16.98 -55.05
C GLN A 367 17.92 -15.47 -55.06
N THR A 368 18.79 -15.07 -55.99
CA THR A 368 19.01 -13.68 -56.35
C THR A 368 18.65 -13.47 -57.81
N LYS A 369 18.11 -12.29 -58.12
CA LYS A 369 17.86 -11.86 -59.49
C LYS A 369 18.49 -10.49 -59.70
N LEU A 370 19.27 -10.37 -60.77
CA LEU A 370 19.89 -9.10 -61.14
C LEU A 370 18.76 -8.07 -61.32
N CYS A 371 18.88 -6.92 -60.66
CA CYS A 371 17.83 -5.89 -60.72
C CYS A 371 17.65 -5.33 -62.15
N ASN A 372 18.64 -5.48 -63.03
CA ASN A 372 18.52 -5.18 -64.47
C ASN A 372 17.52 -6.06 -65.23
N GLN A 373 17.23 -7.26 -64.73
CA GLN A 373 16.18 -8.14 -65.26
C GLN A 373 14.80 -7.79 -64.68
N LEU A 374 14.76 -6.88 -63.71
CA LEU A 374 13.55 -6.35 -63.07
C LEU A 374 13.29 -4.87 -63.40
N GLY A 375 14.11 -4.27 -64.27
CA GLY A 375 13.94 -2.89 -64.75
C GLY A 375 14.67 -1.81 -63.95
N PHE A 376 15.74 -2.15 -63.22
CA PHE A 376 16.58 -1.19 -62.49
C PHE A 376 18.04 -1.24 -62.98
N THR A 377 18.85 -0.20 -62.80
CA THR A 377 20.21 -0.18 -63.37
C THR A 377 21.20 -1.11 -62.67
N SER A 378 21.11 -1.30 -61.35
CA SER A 378 22.04 -2.18 -60.62
C SER A 378 21.50 -2.66 -59.27
N GLY A 379 22.23 -3.59 -58.64
CA GLY A 379 21.81 -4.30 -57.43
C GLY A 379 21.25 -5.68 -57.74
N ASP A 380 21.07 -6.47 -56.68
CA ASP A 380 20.49 -7.80 -56.74
C ASP A 380 19.25 -7.85 -55.85
N ALA A 381 18.12 -8.22 -56.43
CA ALA A 381 16.91 -8.48 -55.67
C ALA A 381 17.00 -9.86 -55.05
N THR A 382 16.80 -9.94 -53.74
CA THR A 382 16.71 -11.21 -53.00
C THR A 382 15.25 -11.63 -52.89
N CYS A 383 15.01 -12.93 -52.73
CA CYS A 383 13.67 -13.43 -52.45
C CYS A 383 13.29 -13.23 -50.98
N ASP A 384 12.10 -12.69 -50.73
CA ASP A 384 11.53 -12.52 -49.39
C ASP A 384 11.08 -13.88 -48.81
N THR A 385 11.48 -14.19 -47.58
CA THR A 385 11.24 -15.50 -46.94
C THR A 385 9.79 -15.75 -46.53
N GLN A 386 8.97 -14.70 -46.43
CA GLN A 386 7.56 -14.82 -46.04
C GLN A 386 6.59 -14.66 -47.20
N SER A 387 6.85 -13.73 -48.11
CA SER A 387 5.97 -13.41 -49.23
C SER A 387 6.38 -14.05 -50.54
N CYS A 388 7.60 -14.61 -50.62
CA CYS A 388 8.14 -15.26 -51.81
C CYS A 388 8.11 -14.36 -53.07
N LYS A 389 8.40 -13.08 -52.83
CA LYS A 389 8.49 -12.02 -53.84
C LYS A 389 9.86 -11.39 -53.86
N TRP A 390 10.21 -10.79 -54.99
CA TRP A 390 11.48 -10.07 -55.13
C TRP A 390 11.51 -8.80 -54.26
N VAL A 391 12.42 -8.75 -53.29
CA VAL A 391 12.73 -7.57 -52.49
C VAL A 391 13.58 -6.62 -53.33
N LYS A 392 13.00 -5.47 -53.71
CA LYS A 392 13.62 -4.50 -54.64
C LYS A 392 14.36 -3.37 -53.95
N THR A 393 14.46 -3.37 -52.62
CA THR A 393 15.09 -2.29 -51.84
C THR A 393 16.60 -2.17 -52.09
N ALA A 394 17.26 -3.26 -52.49
CA ALA A 394 18.66 -3.27 -52.91
C ALA A 394 18.87 -2.88 -54.39
N CYS A 395 17.80 -2.70 -55.16
CA CYS A 395 17.88 -2.25 -56.54
C CYS A 395 18.08 -0.73 -56.62
N THR A 396 18.98 -0.28 -57.49
CA THR A 396 19.34 1.13 -57.67
C THR A 396 19.22 1.53 -59.15
N GLY A 397 18.97 2.83 -59.38
CA GLY A 397 18.74 3.43 -60.69
C GLY A 397 17.39 3.10 -61.29
N GLY A 398 16.36 3.78 -60.79
CA GLY A 398 15.62 4.65 -61.69
C GLY A 398 16.44 5.93 -61.86
N CYS A 399 16.41 6.53 -63.04
CA CYS A 399 17.23 7.65 -63.51
C CYS A 399 18.67 7.42 -63.99
N GLY A 400 18.98 7.92 -65.19
CA GLY A 400 20.30 8.09 -65.80
C GLY A 400 20.66 7.10 -66.92
N ASN A 401 19.71 6.29 -67.40
CA ASN A 401 19.91 5.26 -68.42
C ASN A 401 19.73 5.76 -69.88
N GLY A 402 19.39 7.04 -70.06
CA GLY A 402 19.21 7.69 -71.36
C GLY A 402 17.87 7.42 -72.05
N VAL A 403 16.92 6.76 -71.36
CA VAL A 403 15.56 6.46 -71.85
C VAL A 403 14.55 6.71 -70.72
N LYS A 404 13.49 7.46 -70.99
CA LYS A 404 12.42 7.66 -70.00
C LYS A 404 11.63 6.36 -69.81
N ASP A 405 11.79 5.68 -68.68
CA ASP A 405 11.05 4.45 -68.32
C ASP A 405 10.52 4.44 -66.87
N GLY A 406 9.72 3.44 -66.52
CA GLY A 406 9.22 3.25 -65.15
C GLY A 406 8.51 4.47 -64.54
N ALA A 407 9.00 4.90 -63.37
CA ALA A 407 8.50 6.05 -62.61
C ALA A 407 9.20 7.38 -62.99
N ASP A 408 10.08 7.38 -63.99
CA ASP A 408 10.88 8.54 -64.36
C ASP A 408 10.05 9.56 -65.18
N GLN A 409 10.16 10.83 -64.81
CA GLN A 409 9.54 11.92 -65.57
C GLN A 409 10.33 12.25 -66.83
N CYS A 410 11.64 12.03 -66.82
CA CYS A 410 12.57 12.19 -67.93
C CYS A 410 13.84 11.38 -67.64
N ASP A 411 14.71 11.15 -68.62
CA ASP A 411 16.06 10.60 -68.39
C ASP A 411 17.09 11.22 -69.35
N GLY A 412 18.00 12.02 -68.80
CA GLY A 412 19.02 12.72 -69.59
C GLY A 412 18.38 13.64 -70.64
N SER A 413 18.55 13.30 -71.92
CA SER A 413 17.93 14.03 -73.05
C SER A 413 16.55 13.49 -73.47
N ASP A 414 16.16 12.31 -72.97
CA ASP A 414 14.84 11.76 -73.22
C ASP A 414 13.82 12.35 -72.25
N LEU A 415 13.20 13.46 -72.68
CA LEU A 415 12.17 14.15 -71.91
C LEU A 415 10.76 13.57 -72.14
N GLY A 416 10.63 12.42 -72.83
CA GLY A 416 9.33 11.82 -73.13
C GLY A 416 8.39 12.71 -73.95
N GLY A 417 8.93 13.67 -74.71
CA GLY A 417 8.17 14.65 -75.48
C GLY A 417 7.68 15.87 -74.70
N ALA A 418 8.00 16.00 -73.40
CA ALA A 418 7.66 17.17 -72.61
C ALA A 418 8.59 18.35 -72.91
N GLY A 419 8.04 19.56 -72.86
CA GLY A 419 8.79 20.82 -72.90
C GLY A 419 8.19 21.84 -71.93
N CYS A 420 8.86 22.98 -71.76
CA CYS A 420 8.38 24.04 -70.86
C CYS A 420 6.92 24.46 -71.15
N GLY A 421 6.51 24.50 -72.43
CA GLY A 421 5.13 24.80 -72.82
C GLY A 421 4.09 23.76 -72.38
N THR A 422 4.43 22.46 -72.39
CA THR A 422 3.51 21.41 -71.95
C THR A 422 3.38 21.35 -70.42
N LEU A 423 4.33 21.97 -69.70
CA LEU A 423 4.33 22.09 -68.23
C LEU A 423 3.81 23.45 -67.75
N GLY A 424 3.22 24.26 -68.63
CA GLY A 424 2.56 25.52 -68.26
C GLY A 424 3.44 26.77 -68.25
N PHE A 425 4.69 26.68 -68.71
CA PHE A 425 5.59 27.84 -68.84
C PHE A 425 5.44 28.50 -70.22
N SER A 426 5.64 29.82 -70.31
CA SER A 426 5.50 30.56 -71.57
C SER A 426 6.66 30.38 -72.56
N GLY A 427 7.75 29.73 -72.14
CA GLY A 427 8.87 29.36 -73.00
C GLY A 427 10.04 28.72 -72.25
N GLY A 428 11.21 28.64 -72.88
CA GLY A 428 12.46 28.17 -72.28
C GLY A 428 12.85 26.74 -72.66
N SER A 429 13.89 26.21 -72.02
CA SER A 429 14.42 24.86 -72.26
C SER A 429 14.25 23.98 -71.03
N LEU A 430 13.52 22.86 -71.18
CA LEU A 430 13.32 21.88 -70.13
C LEU A 430 14.52 20.95 -70.07
N SER A 431 15.03 20.68 -68.87
CA SER A 431 16.09 19.67 -68.66
C SER A 431 15.64 18.62 -67.67
N CYS A 432 16.35 17.49 -67.64
CA CYS A 432 16.14 16.46 -66.63
C CYS A 432 17.18 16.61 -65.52
N ASN A 433 16.76 16.61 -64.25
CA ASN A 433 17.71 16.61 -63.13
C ASN A 433 18.23 15.19 -62.83
N ALA A 434 19.24 15.09 -61.96
CA ALA A 434 19.87 13.83 -61.59
C ALA A 434 18.96 12.86 -60.80
N SER A 435 17.75 13.29 -60.45
CA SER A 435 16.71 12.49 -59.80
C SER A 435 15.54 12.17 -60.73
N CYS A 436 15.71 12.40 -62.03
CA CYS A 436 14.73 12.14 -63.10
C CYS A 436 13.37 12.79 -62.92
N GLN A 437 13.44 13.99 -62.37
CA GLN A 437 12.35 14.96 -62.38
C GLN A 437 12.67 16.07 -63.38
N TYR A 438 11.61 16.68 -63.90
CA TYR A 438 11.74 17.84 -64.77
C TYR A 438 12.39 19.01 -64.01
N ASP A 439 13.52 19.48 -64.52
CA ASP A 439 14.16 20.71 -64.09
C ASP A 439 13.62 21.89 -64.91
N THR A 440 12.71 22.64 -64.28
CA THR A 440 12.06 23.80 -64.86
C THR A 440 12.84 25.10 -64.63
N SER A 441 14.03 25.07 -64.01
CA SER A 441 14.82 26.27 -63.69
C SER A 441 15.23 27.09 -64.91
N ARG A 442 15.27 26.45 -66.09
CA ARG A 442 15.57 27.06 -67.40
C ARG A 442 14.32 27.27 -68.26
N CYS A 443 13.14 27.01 -67.72
CA CYS A 443 11.89 27.45 -68.31
C CYS A 443 11.70 28.95 -68.02
N SER A 444 11.24 29.69 -69.03
CA SER A 444 10.99 31.13 -68.94
C SER A 444 9.51 31.40 -68.76
N GLY A 445 9.19 32.31 -67.83
CA GLY A 445 7.83 32.65 -67.42
C GLY A 445 7.51 32.03 -66.08
N THR A 446 7.66 32.79 -65.00
CA THR A 446 7.29 32.36 -63.64
C THR A 446 5.78 32.18 -63.52
N VAL A 447 5.39 31.02 -63.01
CA VAL A 447 4.07 30.73 -62.44
C VAL A 447 3.82 31.72 -61.28
N ASN A 448 2.60 32.24 -61.17
CA ASN A 448 2.13 33.29 -60.26
C ASN A 448 2.59 34.71 -60.61
N LYS A 449 1.72 35.41 -61.35
CA LYS A 449 1.63 36.86 -61.24
C LYS A 449 0.22 37.19 -60.81
N CYS A 450 0.04 37.43 -59.52
CA CYS A 450 -1.10 38.23 -59.08
C CYS A 450 -1.08 39.58 -59.79
N GLY A 451 -2.23 40.01 -60.30
CA GLY A 451 -2.41 41.27 -61.00
C GLY A 451 -2.18 41.18 -62.51
N ASN A 452 -2.23 39.97 -63.09
CA ASN A 452 -2.15 39.78 -64.54
C ASN A 452 -3.52 40.00 -65.24
N GLY A 453 -4.59 40.19 -64.46
CA GLY A 453 -5.94 40.45 -64.93
C GLY A 453 -6.79 39.20 -65.17
N VAL A 454 -6.27 38.01 -64.85
CA VAL A 454 -6.95 36.71 -64.96
C VAL A 454 -6.64 35.89 -63.71
N LYS A 455 -7.66 35.32 -63.07
CA LYS A 455 -7.49 34.38 -61.94
C LYS A 455 -7.03 33.01 -62.43
N ASP A 456 -5.76 32.66 -62.21
CA ASP A 456 -5.17 31.39 -62.62
C ASP A 456 -5.45 30.25 -61.60
N PRO A 457 -5.36 28.95 -61.99
CA PRO A 457 -5.54 27.84 -61.08
C PRO A 457 -4.52 27.85 -59.93
N GLY A 458 -4.99 28.01 -58.70
CA GLY A 458 -4.16 28.12 -57.50
C GLY A 458 -4.12 29.52 -56.86
N GLU A 459 -4.72 30.53 -57.49
CA GLU A 459 -4.84 31.89 -56.96
C GLU A 459 -6.20 32.09 -56.24
N LEU A 460 -6.21 32.72 -55.06
CA LEU A 460 -7.46 33.10 -54.37
C LEU A 460 -8.03 34.42 -54.91
N CYS A 461 -7.21 35.24 -55.55
CA CYS A 461 -7.65 36.40 -56.30
C CYS A 461 -6.59 36.87 -57.31
N ASP A 462 -7.02 37.61 -58.34
CA ASP A 462 -6.15 38.42 -59.23
C ASP A 462 -6.83 39.77 -59.51
N GLY A 463 -6.20 40.87 -59.10
CA GLY A 463 -6.75 42.21 -59.26
C GLY A 463 -8.11 42.38 -58.57
N ASN A 464 -9.17 42.55 -59.36
CA ASN A 464 -10.56 42.67 -58.88
C ASN A 464 -11.35 41.35 -58.98
N GLN A 465 -10.72 40.25 -59.40
CA GLN A 465 -11.34 38.94 -59.50
C GLN A 465 -11.03 38.14 -58.23
N ILE A 466 -11.97 38.13 -57.28
CA ILE A 466 -11.83 37.41 -56.00
C ILE A 466 -12.59 36.07 -56.08
N ASP A 467 -12.00 34.97 -55.58
CA ASP A 467 -12.66 33.66 -55.60
C ASP A 467 -13.96 33.63 -54.81
N GLY A 468 -14.90 32.78 -55.24
CA GLY A 468 -16.10 32.45 -54.49
C GLY A 468 -17.09 33.60 -54.23
N GLY A 469 -16.91 34.77 -54.84
CA GLY A 469 -17.76 35.93 -54.59
C GLY A 469 -17.54 36.57 -53.21
N LEU A 470 -16.35 36.37 -52.64
CA LEU A 470 -15.98 36.92 -51.34
C LEU A 470 -16.06 38.46 -51.34
N THR A 471 -17.03 39.00 -50.59
CA THR A 471 -17.22 40.44 -50.37
C THR A 471 -17.04 40.75 -48.90
N CYS A 472 -16.85 42.04 -48.57
CA CYS A 472 -16.89 42.48 -47.17
C CYS A 472 -18.19 42.05 -46.48
N ALA A 473 -19.32 42.01 -47.20
CA ALA A 473 -20.62 41.64 -46.63
C ALA A 473 -20.70 40.14 -46.32
N ASN A 474 -20.21 39.29 -47.24
CA ASN A 474 -20.22 37.84 -47.06
C ASN A 474 -19.14 37.37 -46.08
N ALA A 475 -18.04 38.11 -45.93
CA ALA A 475 -17.03 37.87 -44.90
C ALA A 475 -17.44 38.40 -43.51
N GLY A 476 -18.64 38.98 -43.37
CA GLY A 476 -19.10 39.60 -42.13
C GLY A 476 -18.30 40.85 -41.74
N LEU A 477 -17.57 41.47 -42.68
CA LEU A 477 -16.71 42.65 -42.52
C LEU A 477 -17.38 43.98 -42.96
N GLY A 478 -18.70 44.01 -42.99
CA GLY A 478 -19.49 45.20 -43.35
C GLY A 478 -19.51 45.51 -44.85
N SER A 479 -19.58 46.78 -45.23
CA SER A 479 -19.63 47.23 -46.62
C SER A 479 -18.26 47.68 -47.12
N GLY A 480 -17.93 47.55 -48.40
CA GLY A 480 -16.65 48.00 -48.93
C GLY A 480 -16.11 47.09 -50.02
N THR A 481 -14.81 47.19 -50.29
CA THR A 481 -14.15 46.45 -51.38
C THR A 481 -12.98 45.63 -50.85
N VAL A 482 -12.96 44.34 -51.16
CA VAL A 482 -11.83 43.44 -50.95
C VAL A 482 -10.86 43.60 -52.12
N THR A 483 -9.59 43.84 -51.85
CA THR A 483 -8.54 43.96 -52.88
C THR A 483 -7.65 42.72 -52.86
N CYS A 484 -6.89 42.48 -53.93
CA CYS A 484 -5.93 41.39 -53.96
C CYS A 484 -4.50 41.93 -53.81
N ASN A 485 -3.69 41.33 -52.92
CA ASN A 485 -2.28 41.71 -52.79
C ASN A 485 -1.39 40.99 -53.81
N ALA A 486 -0.11 41.38 -53.89
CA ALA A 486 0.86 40.83 -54.84
C ALA A 486 1.12 39.31 -54.73
N ASN A 487 0.61 38.66 -53.67
CA ASN A 487 0.77 37.23 -53.42
C ASN A 487 -0.54 36.43 -53.65
N CYS A 488 -1.49 36.98 -54.41
CA CYS A 488 -2.79 36.36 -54.73
C CYS A 488 -3.69 36.10 -53.51
N LEU A 489 -3.55 36.90 -52.44
CA LEU A 489 -4.36 36.81 -51.23
C LEU A 489 -5.32 38.00 -51.10
N PRO A 490 -6.59 37.78 -50.66
CA PRO A 490 -7.54 38.84 -50.41
C PRO A 490 -7.10 39.74 -49.24
N VAL A 491 -7.32 41.05 -49.38
CA VAL A 491 -7.02 42.09 -48.40
C VAL A 491 -8.32 42.82 -48.05
N PHE A 492 -8.63 42.83 -46.76
CA PHE A 492 -9.91 43.35 -46.24
C PHE A 492 -9.84 44.78 -45.71
N SER A 493 -8.69 45.46 -45.83
CA SER A 493 -8.50 46.84 -45.37
C SER A 493 -9.41 47.87 -46.05
N GLY A 494 -10.05 47.51 -47.17
CA GLY A 494 -11.04 48.33 -47.87
C GLY A 494 -12.50 48.11 -47.41
N CYS A 495 -12.71 47.26 -46.41
CA CYS A 495 -14.01 47.05 -45.77
C CYS A 495 -14.28 48.15 -44.72
N SER A 496 -15.56 48.48 -44.48
CA SER A 496 -15.98 49.53 -43.53
C SER A 496 -15.65 49.18 -42.09
N THR A 497 -15.50 47.89 -41.83
CA THR A 497 -15.12 47.30 -40.56
C THR A 497 -14.06 46.23 -40.89
N PRO A 498 -12.84 46.68 -41.24
CA PRO A 498 -11.76 45.81 -41.71
C PRO A 498 -11.13 45.00 -40.56
N ASP A 499 -11.45 45.39 -39.33
CA ASP A 499 -11.03 44.73 -38.13
C ASP A 499 -11.98 43.59 -37.78
N PHE A 500 -11.45 42.37 -37.88
CA PHE A 500 -12.18 41.14 -37.62
C PHE A 500 -12.69 41.06 -36.16
N CYS A 501 -12.01 41.73 -35.23
CA CYS A 501 -12.35 41.74 -33.81
C CYS A 501 -13.29 42.88 -33.41
N ASP A 502 -13.37 43.97 -34.19
CA ASP A 502 -14.23 45.13 -33.87
C ASP A 502 -15.68 44.97 -34.34
N HIS A 503 -16.10 43.76 -34.75
CA HIS A 503 -17.38 43.54 -35.42
C HIS A 503 -18.59 43.43 -34.49
N GLY A 504 -18.69 44.31 -33.49
CA GLY A 504 -19.85 44.44 -32.61
C GLY A 504 -20.14 43.20 -31.74
N ALA A 505 -19.21 42.24 -31.70
CA ALA A 505 -19.24 41.12 -30.76
C ALA A 505 -18.42 41.51 -29.54
N VAL A 506 -19.06 41.54 -28.37
CA VAL A 506 -18.45 41.78 -27.04
C VAL A 506 -17.51 40.63 -26.62
N TYR A 507 -17.00 39.86 -27.59
CA TYR A 507 -16.29 38.59 -27.39
C TYR A 507 -14.78 38.67 -27.61
N TYR A 508 -14.25 39.76 -28.17
CA TYR A 508 -12.81 39.88 -28.52
C TYR A 508 -12.18 41.23 -28.16
N TYR A 509 -12.97 42.22 -27.74
CA TYR A 509 -12.45 43.50 -27.25
C TYR A 509 -13.12 43.82 -25.92
N GLY A 510 -12.32 44.02 -24.87
CA GLY A 510 -12.77 44.35 -23.51
C GLY A 510 -13.28 43.14 -22.73
N ASP A 511 -12.92 41.92 -23.15
CA ASP A 511 -13.21 40.69 -22.43
C ASP A 511 -12.09 40.32 -21.43
N GLY A 512 -10.97 41.04 -21.48
CA GLY A 512 -9.82 40.88 -20.58
C GLY A 512 -8.85 39.78 -21.03
N VAL A 513 -8.98 39.27 -22.25
CA VAL A 513 -8.05 38.31 -22.88
C VAL A 513 -7.37 39.00 -24.06
N CYS A 514 -6.09 38.72 -24.28
CA CYS A 514 -5.35 39.31 -25.40
C CYS A 514 -5.49 38.43 -26.66
N ASP A 515 -6.14 38.95 -27.69
CA ASP A 515 -6.47 38.25 -28.94
C ASP A 515 -5.57 38.63 -30.13
N ALA A 516 -5.38 37.68 -31.06
CA ALA A 516 -4.51 37.82 -32.23
C ALA A 516 -5.13 38.62 -33.40
N CYS A 517 -5.85 39.70 -33.10
CA CYS A 517 -6.67 40.48 -34.05
C CYS A 517 -5.91 41.00 -35.27
N LYS A 518 -4.63 41.31 -35.10
CA LYS A 518 -3.77 41.83 -36.18
C LYS A 518 -3.44 40.81 -37.26
N GLN A 519 -3.39 39.51 -36.94
CA GLN A 519 -3.13 38.46 -37.93
C GLN A 519 -4.27 38.30 -38.94
N TRP A 520 -5.48 38.70 -38.56
CA TRP A 520 -6.69 38.62 -39.37
C TRP A 520 -7.05 39.95 -40.03
N GLY A 521 -6.09 40.89 -40.09
CA GLY A 521 -6.25 42.18 -40.75
C GLY A 521 -6.80 43.30 -39.86
N GLY A 522 -7.00 43.06 -38.57
CA GLY A 522 -7.50 44.01 -37.58
C GLY A 522 -6.44 44.84 -36.85
N GLY A 523 -6.90 45.63 -35.89
CA GLY A 523 -6.08 46.45 -35.01
C GLY A 523 -5.33 45.62 -33.95
N ASN A 524 -4.52 46.31 -33.15
CA ASN A 524 -4.02 45.71 -31.91
C ASN A 524 -5.17 45.71 -30.89
N ASP A 525 -5.35 44.58 -30.22
CA ASP A 525 -6.32 44.48 -29.15
C ASP A 525 -5.95 45.38 -27.95
N PRO A 526 -6.87 46.25 -27.49
CA PRO A 526 -6.66 47.13 -26.34
C PRO A 526 -6.43 46.39 -25.00
N ASP A 527 -6.87 45.14 -24.86
CA ASP A 527 -6.60 44.33 -23.66
C ASP A 527 -5.12 43.87 -23.60
N CYS A 528 -4.40 43.90 -24.72
CA CYS A 528 -2.96 43.63 -24.79
C CYS A 528 -2.08 44.79 -24.28
N GLY A 529 -2.64 45.75 -23.52
CA GLY A 529 -1.95 46.90 -22.95
C GLY A 529 -1.88 46.89 -21.41
N CYS A 530 -0.68 46.80 -20.84
CA CYS A 530 -0.47 46.81 -19.39
C CYS A 530 -0.69 48.21 -18.77
N ALA A 531 -1.94 48.59 -18.49
CA ALA A 531 -2.21 49.83 -17.74
C ALA A 531 -3.52 49.79 -16.92
N ALA A 532 -3.64 48.87 -15.95
CA ALA A 532 -4.18 49.10 -14.59
C ALA A 532 -4.41 47.78 -13.82
N GLY A 533 -3.35 47.23 -13.24
CA GLY A 533 -3.43 46.66 -11.88
C GLY A 533 -3.96 45.26 -11.63
N ASN A 534 -4.21 44.39 -12.62
CA ASN A 534 -4.35 42.95 -12.40
C ASN A 534 -3.73 42.15 -13.57
N GLY A 535 -2.67 41.38 -13.27
CA GLY A 535 -2.19 40.22 -14.04
C GLY A 535 -1.89 40.41 -15.53
N CYS A 536 -0.75 41.00 -15.88
CA CYS A 536 -0.16 40.86 -17.22
C CYS A 536 1.29 40.40 -17.08
N GLU A 537 1.61 39.17 -17.50
CA GLU A 537 2.99 38.76 -17.77
C GLU A 537 3.21 38.66 -19.29
N GLY A 538 3.66 39.77 -19.85
CA GLY A 538 4.68 39.90 -20.91
C GLY A 538 4.48 39.25 -22.28
N TYR A 539 4.04 40.03 -23.27
CA TYR A 539 4.58 39.92 -24.64
C TYR A 539 5.11 41.28 -25.11
N PHE A 540 6.32 41.62 -24.69
CA PHE A 540 7.12 42.68 -25.29
C PHE A 540 8.22 41.98 -26.07
N GLU A 541 8.10 41.95 -27.41
CA GLU A 541 9.14 41.81 -28.46
C GLU A 541 8.46 41.34 -29.78
N VAL A 542 7.69 42.21 -30.45
CA VAL A 542 7.46 42.12 -31.91
C VAL A 542 7.68 43.50 -32.53
N LEU A 543 8.87 44.07 -32.36
CA LEU A 543 9.35 45.18 -33.21
C LEU A 543 10.86 45.08 -33.45
N ALA A 544 11.37 43.91 -33.81
CA ALA A 544 12.59 43.75 -34.59
C ALA A 544 12.57 42.35 -35.20
N GLY A 545 12.83 42.24 -36.50
CA GLY A 545 12.81 40.96 -37.17
C GLY A 545 13.79 39.96 -36.56
N TRP A 546 13.39 38.70 -36.68
CA TRP A 546 14.15 37.48 -36.93
C TRP A 546 13.90 36.37 -35.91
N HIS A 547 13.20 35.31 -36.37
CA HIS A 547 13.34 33.87 -36.00
C HIS A 547 12.90 33.52 -34.54
N ASN A 548 12.19 32.45 -34.14
CA ASN A 548 12.09 31.04 -34.54
C ASN A 548 10.70 30.45 -34.22
N THR A 549 10.29 29.43 -34.97
CA THR A 549 10.37 28.04 -34.47
C THR A 549 11.41 27.33 -35.35
N CYS A 550 12.36 26.62 -34.71
CA CYS A 550 13.62 26.02 -35.24
C CYS A 550 14.89 26.94 -35.31
N ASP A 551 15.52 27.09 -34.13
CA ASP A 551 16.86 27.56 -33.67
C ASP A 551 17.62 28.82 -34.21
N PHE A 552 18.20 29.59 -33.27
CA PHE A 552 18.89 30.87 -33.48
C PHE A 552 20.41 30.69 -33.70
N GLY A 553 20.97 31.41 -34.69
CA GLY A 553 22.31 32.00 -34.58
C GLY A 553 23.36 31.61 -35.64
N ASN A 554 23.35 32.34 -36.76
CA ASN A 554 24.46 32.68 -37.66
C ASN A 554 25.76 31.85 -37.63
N ASN A 555 25.92 30.95 -38.62
CA ASN A 555 27.01 31.09 -39.61
C ASN A 555 26.81 30.21 -40.86
N SER A 556 26.54 30.86 -41.99
CA SER A 556 27.15 30.57 -43.31
C SER A 556 27.26 29.11 -43.81
N SER A 557 26.20 28.59 -44.46
CA SER A 557 26.17 27.77 -45.72
C SER A 557 25.15 26.61 -45.70
N PRO A 558 24.59 26.20 -46.86
CA PRO A 558 23.33 25.44 -46.94
C PRO A 558 23.52 23.92 -47.03
N GLY A 559 22.70 23.16 -46.31
CA GLY A 559 22.48 21.73 -46.57
C GLY A 559 22.43 20.83 -45.34
N ALA A 560 21.38 20.92 -44.53
CA ALA A 560 20.80 19.81 -43.75
C ALA A 560 19.47 20.30 -43.17
N GLY A 561 18.36 19.64 -43.50
CA GLY A 561 17.07 19.87 -42.87
C GLY A 561 17.04 19.18 -41.51
N ASP A 562 16.44 19.86 -40.53
CA ASP A 562 16.15 19.31 -39.21
C ASP A 562 14.89 18.42 -39.28
N PRO A 563 14.95 17.12 -38.89
CA PRO A 563 13.83 16.17 -38.94
C PRO A 563 12.74 16.39 -37.87
N ASP A 564 12.91 17.30 -36.90
CA ASP A 564 12.03 17.35 -35.72
C ASP A 564 10.72 18.15 -35.91
N CYS A 565 10.43 18.62 -37.13
CA CYS A 565 9.16 19.30 -37.45
C CYS A 565 8.01 18.35 -37.86
N TYR A 566 8.24 17.03 -37.94
CA TYR A 566 7.21 16.05 -38.37
C TYR A 566 6.64 15.17 -37.25
N ALA A 567 7.08 15.31 -36.00
CA ALA A 567 6.75 14.34 -34.94
C ALA A 567 5.41 14.56 -34.21
N LEU A 568 4.65 15.63 -34.51
CA LEU A 568 3.38 15.93 -33.80
C LEU A 568 2.14 16.05 -34.70
N CYS A 569 2.27 15.85 -36.02
CA CYS A 569 1.12 15.85 -36.93
C CYS A 569 0.74 14.40 -37.30
N GLY A 570 -0.44 13.95 -36.85
CA GLY A 570 -1.07 12.68 -37.22
C GLY A 570 -1.11 11.60 -36.14
N ASN A 571 -0.96 11.93 -34.84
CA ASN A 571 -1.06 10.92 -33.77
C ASN A 571 -2.52 10.63 -33.35
N ASN A 572 -3.50 11.37 -33.89
CA ASN A 572 -4.94 11.21 -33.64
C ASN A 572 -5.33 11.40 -32.16
N THR A 573 -4.48 12.03 -31.36
CA THR A 573 -4.76 12.41 -29.98
C THR A 573 -4.66 13.93 -29.85
N ILE A 574 -5.79 14.58 -29.55
CA ILE A 574 -5.73 15.97 -29.09
C ILE A 574 -5.16 15.91 -27.68
N ASP A 575 -3.89 16.28 -27.52
CA ASP A 575 -3.20 16.21 -26.26
C ASP A 575 -3.77 17.22 -25.25
N ALA A 576 -4.70 16.76 -24.42
CA ALA A 576 -5.10 17.44 -23.21
C ALA A 576 -4.18 16.97 -22.07
N ASN A 577 -3.10 17.70 -21.77
CA ASN A 577 -2.31 17.37 -20.59
C ASN A 577 -2.92 18.02 -19.33
N PRO A 578 -3.30 17.24 -18.30
CA PRO A 578 -3.72 17.78 -17.01
C PRO A 578 -2.50 18.08 -16.12
N LYS A 579 -2.44 19.34 -15.67
CA LYS A 579 -1.60 19.92 -14.60
C LYS A 579 -0.27 20.56 -15.03
N GLN A 580 -0.33 21.84 -15.40
CA GLN A 580 0.27 22.92 -14.61
C GLN A 580 -0.62 24.16 -14.71
N GLU A 581 -1.01 24.71 -13.56
CA GLU A 581 -1.83 25.91 -13.47
C GLU A 581 -1.01 27.15 -13.87
N ALA A 582 -1.11 27.57 -15.14
CA ALA A 582 -1.11 28.95 -15.64
C ALA A 582 -0.92 28.94 -17.17
N ALA A 583 -1.77 29.69 -17.89
CA ALA A 583 -1.79 29.92 -19.36
C ALA A 583 -2.57 28.88 -20.20
N ASN A 584 -3.84 29.22 -20.47
CA ASN A 584 -4.59 28.68 -21.61
C ASN A 584 -3.99 29.23 -22.92
N LEU A 585 -3.35 28.39 -23.73
CA LEU A 585 -3.08 28.65 -25.15
C LEU A 585 -3.34 27.36 -25.95
N PRO A 586 -4.24 27.34 -26.95
CA PRO A 586 -4.37 26.23 -27.88
C PRO A 586 -3.40 26.45 -29.05
N MET A 587 -2.26 25.76 -29.06
CA MET A 587 -1.42 25.62 -30.25
C MET A 587 -1.37 24.16 -30.67
N GLU A 588 -2.50 23.69 -31.20
CA GLU A 588 -2.62 22.67 -32.26
C GLU A 588 -4.12 22.51 -32.59
N ALA A 589 -4.61 23.31 -33.53
CA ALA A 589 -6.05 23.42 -33.79
C ALA A 589 -6.59 22.36 -34.77
N CYS A 590 -5.70 21.55 -35.37
CA CYS A 590 -6.01 20.47 -36.32
C CYS A 590 -4.83 19.48 -36.33
N ASP A 591 -5.00 18.34 -35.66
CA ASP A 591 -4.05 17.23 -35.66
C ASP A 591 -4.57 16.14 -36.62
N GLY A 592 -4.07 16.14 -37.85
CA GLY A 592 -4.24 15.07 -38.85
C GLY A 592 -5.67 14.81 -39.36
N THR A 593 -6.63 14.53 -38.47
CA THR A 593 -8.03 14.25 -38.77
C THR A 593 -9.04 14.78 -37.72
N ALA A 594 -8.58 15.29 -36.56
CA ALA A 594 -9.45 15.69 -35.45
C ALA A 594 -9.39 17.20 -35.11
N PHE A 595 -10.49 17.71 -34.54
CA PHE A 595 -10.65 19.08 -34.06
C PHE A 595 -10.89 19.10 -32.55
N PRO A 596 -10.51 20.19 -31.84
CA PRO A 596 -11.04 20.46 -30.50
C PRO A 596 -12.57 20.41 -30.50
N THR A 597 -13.17 19.90 -29.43
CA THR A 597 -14.64 19.84 -29.30
C THR A 597 -15.25 21.23 -29.55
N ASP A 598 -16.27 21.26 -30.40
CA ASP A 598 -17.00 22.46 -30.88
C ASP A 598 -16.35 23.29 -32.00
N TRP A 599 -15.25 22.87 -32.63
CA TRP A 599 -14.59 23.63 -33.72
C TRP A 599 -14.88 23.11 -35.14
N ASN A 600 -15.70 22.07 -35.25
CA ASN A 600 -16.02 21.41 -36.53
C ASN A 600 -17.14 22.10 -37.35
N THR A 601 -17.71 23.20 -36.86
CA THR A 601 -18.76 23.96 -37.58
C THR A 601 -18.21 25.22 -38.22
N CYS A 602 -18.47 25.42 -39.51
CA CYS A 602 -18.05 26.62 -40.23
C CYS A 602 -18.70 27.91 -39.68
N GLN A 603 -19.85 27.79 -38.99
CA GLN A 603 -20.57 28.93 -38.39
C GLN A 603 -19.75 29.72 -37.38
N LYS A 604 -18.81 29.08 -36.66
CA LYS A 604 -17.90 29.79 -35.74
C LYS A 604 -16.94 30.74 -36.45
N PHE A 605 -16.72 30.53 -37.75
CA PHE A 605 -15.84 31.33 -38.60
C PHE A 605 -16.64 32.21 -39.58
N GLY A 606 -17.93 32.46 -39.30
CA GLY A 606 -18.75 33.42 -40.04
C GLY A 606 -19.47 32.87 -41.28
N PHE A 607 -19.35 31.57 -41.58
CA PHE A 607 -20.00 30.95 -42.73
C PHE A 607 -21.45 30.56 -42.44
N SER A 608 -22.33 30.66 -43.45
CA SER A 608 -23.78 30.45 -43.29
C SER A 608 -24.16 28.99 -42.96
N GLY A 609 -23.32 28.02 -43.32
CA GLY A 609 -23.48 26.62 -42.95
C GLY A 609 -22.36 25.72 -43.48
N GLY A 610 -22.27 24.48 -42.99
CA GLY A 610 -21.25 23.50 -43.42
C GLY A 610 -20.35 23.03 -42.27
N THR A 611 -19.55 22.00 -42.56
CA THR A 611 -18.65 21.35 -41.60
C THR A 611 -17.21 21.61 -42.02
N LEU A 612 -16.38 22.08 -41.10
CA LEU A 612 -14.96 22.34 -41.33
C LEU A 612 -14.21 21.00 -41.44
N LYS A 613 -13.24 20.88 -42.34
CA LYS A 613 -12.41 19.68 -42.48
C LYS A 613 -10.96 19.96 -42.05
N CYS A 614 -10.30 18.95 -41.51
CA CYS A 614 -8.89 19.00 -41.14
C CYS A 614 -8.14 18.10 -42.12
N THR A 615 -7.26 18.70 -42.92
CA THR A 615 -6.53 18.00 -43.99
C THR A 615 -5.03 18.33 -43.85
N GLY A 616 -4.23 17.37 -43.39
CA GLY A 616 -2.77 17.53 -43.27
C GLY A 616 -2.35 18.70 -42.38
N CYS A 617 -2.93 18.78 -41.18
CA CYS A 617 -2.68 19.84 -40.18
C CYS A 617 -3.06 21.26 -40.63
N ARG A 618 -4.01 21.38 -41.57
CA ARG A 618 -4.61 22.65 -42.00
C ARG A 618 -6.13 22.58 -42.00
N PHE A 619 -6.76 23.72 -41.74
CA PHE A 619 -8.19 23.88 -41.92
C PHE A 619 -8.57 23.95 -43.39
N ASP A 620 -9.51 23.11 -43.77
CA ASP A 620 -10.12 23.03 -45.09
C ASP A 620 -11.56 23.53 -45.00
N PHE A 621 -11.76 24.71 -45.56
CA PHE A 621 -13.04 25.40 -45.60
C PHE A 621 -13.85 25.07 -46.87
N SER A 622 -13.39 24.12 -47.70
CA SER A 622 -14.03 23.78 -48.99
C SER A 622 -15.47 23.26 -48.86
N SER A 623 -15.84 22.72 -47.69
CA SER A 623 -17.21 22.30 -47.37
C SER A 623 -18.03 23.36 -46.61
N CYS A 624 -17.46 24.54 -46.36
CA CYS A 624 -18.19 25.66 -45.79
C CYS A 624 -18.96 26.40 -46.89
N THR A 625 -20.21 26.74 -46.59
CA THR A 625 -21.07 27.55 -47.44
C THR A 625 -20.81 29.01 -47.10
N PRO A 626 -20.36 29.84 -48.06
CA PRO A 626 -20.09 31.27 -47.86
C PRO A 626 -21.19 32.01 -47.10
#